data_AF-A0A812LU46-F1
#
_entry.id   AF-A0A812LU46-F1
#
_cell.length_a   1.000
_cell.length_b   1.000
_cell.length_c   1.000
_cell.angle_alpha   90.00
_cell.angle_beta   90.00
_cell.angle_gamma   90.00
#
_symmetry.space_group_name_H-M   'P 1'
#
loop_
_entity.id
_entity.type
_entity.pdbx_description
1 polymer ?
#
loop_
_entity_poly.entity_id
_entity_poly.type
_entity_poly.pdbx_seq_one_letter_code
_entity_poly.pdbx_strand_id
1 'polypeptide(L)'
;MEQLAKVSKFLKVYRVPRELQSRVHDYLLQVFQNREREETKSMLMGWLKKSEVLRTKVNLALTGTCLVQHRWLKLLPTEVLANVCDLCDMQFHPPQQELIAEGAMVKSCFYIRSGSVQTRNRVEGQAWAATSGDDTEESDEIQKEIEAADAASPDARLQGGAFIGEFRLFLGASRSFKTVTCLSFCELISIDVSKFESLMSEAMPELFDILVIYAAIDHDCPKAVLHCLEQHGMSPEMPLLFGEGVLHHCAKVNAAACAEHLIRALGGDAAQVRDQDGISPVQLAAALKHKKAFWAMIQGSRSTGVTEADVLPREESQAITPSAWTDRDEEPYTMAGVQQLFAACNRNGLAACGGESSKGMEDLVEELNTCQSDLLVMNVRGGMLRRVRLVRLRLLAVIDDNVHALVELNSDAWLRARDQKLGKLPYRRMQKNETEEEATKNLLQELGISAHLLEEKMVVPIAKSCYVETRTSMSYPGLETEYIVYASTWKVRAHALDKTTEIGLPLGEPFTKEFCTPTFHMVSRQFFWPVLLNFAPANQTPGTPSESFRAHQMPHEDPDNGTVSLNNVKSFFGY
;
A
#
# COMPACT_ATOMS: atom_id res chain seq x y z
N MET A 1 -46.89 -2.83 14.03
CA MET A 1 -47.99 -3.74 13.61
C MET A 1 -49.28 -3.02 13.22
N GLU A 2 -49.81 -2.08 14.03
CA GLU A 2 -51.06 -1.36 13.70
C GLU A 2 -51.00 -0.55 12.39
N GLN A 3 -49.87 0.12 12.12
CA GLN A 3 -49.65 0.85 10.87
C GLN A 3 -49.67 -0.05 9.63
N LEU A 4 -49.08 -1.25 9.73
CA LEU A 4 -49.05 -2.25 8.66
C LEU A 4 -50.48 -2.70 8.29
N ALA A 5 -51.34 -2.92 9.30
CA ALA A 5 -52.75 -3.26 9.10
C ALA A 5 -53.54 -2.14 8.40
N LYS A 6 -53.26 -0.87 8.74
CA LYS A 6 -53.85 0.31 8.07
C LYS A 6 -53.44 0.35 6.59
N VAL A 7 -52.16 0.12 6.28
CA VAL A 7 -51.67 0.07 4.88
C VAL A 7 -52.30 -1.09 4.10
N SER A 8 -52.39 -2.29 4.69
CA SER A 8 -53.05 -3.42 4.01
C SER A 8 -54.53 -3.13 3.72
N LYS A 9 -55.24 -2.45 4.63
CA LYS A 9 -56.62 -2.03 4.38
C LYS A 9 -56.69 -1.00 3.26
N PHE A 10 -55.78 -0.03 3.24
CA PHE A 10 -55.68 0.97 2.18
C PHE A 10 -55.47 0.34 0.80
N LEU A 11 -54.46 -0.54 0.65
CA LEU A 11 -54.18 -1.19 -0.64
C LEU A 11 -55.36 -2.04 -1.15
N LYS A 12 -56.11 -2.67 -0.23
CA LYS A 12 -57.34 -3.42 -0.57
C LYS A 12 -58.45 -2.50 -1.06
N VAL A 13 -58.65 -1.34 -0.42
CA VAL A 13 -59.67 -0.35 -0.82
C VAL A 13 -59.41 0.15 -2.24
N TYR A 14 -58.14 0.41 -2.59
CA TYR A 14 -57.73 0.88 -3.92
C TYR A 14 -57.51 -0.25 -4.94
N ARG A 15 -57.88 -1.50 -4.62
CA ARG A 15 -57.80 -2.66 -5.52
C ARG A 15 -56.40 -2.89 -6.12
N VAL A 16 -55.35 -2.62 -5.35
CA VAL A 16 -53.97 -2.90 -5.77
C VAL A 16 -53.81 -4.42 -6.01
N PRO A 17 -53.07 -4.89 -7.04
CA PRO A 17 -52.88 -6.32 -7.28
C PRO A 17 -52.31 -7.06 -6.07
N ARG A 18 -52.80 -8.29 -5.78
CA ARG A 18 -52.40 -9.07 -4.58
C ARG A 18 -50.89 -9.28 -4.48
N GLU A 19 -50.22 -9.50 -5.60
CA GLU A 19 -48.77 -9.65 -5.66
C GLU A 19 -48.05 -8.37 -5.18
N LEU A 20 -48.49 -7.20 -5.66
CA LEU A 20 -47.95 -5.92 -5.22
C LEU A 20 -48.31 -5.62 -3.76
N GLN A 21 -49.50 -6.02 -3.29
CA GLN A 21 -49.86 -5.91 -1.87
C GLN A 21 -48.90 -6.71 -0.98
N SER A 22 -48.59 -7.95 -1.36
CA SER A 22 -47.64 -8.78 -0.60
C SER A 22 -46.25 -8.16 -0.59
N ARG A 23 -45.75 -7.73 -1.76
CA ARG A 23 -44.44 -7.06 -1.86
C ARG A 23 -44.33 -5.81 -1.00
N VAL A 24 -45.36 -4.95 -1.03
CA VAL A 24 -45.39 -3.73 -0.20
C VAL A 24 -45.46 -4.08 1.28
N HIS A 25 -46.24 -5.09 1.65
CA HIS A 25 -46.34 -5.54 3.02
C HIS A 25 -44.99 -6.08 3.54
N ASP A 26 -44.33 -6.94 2.79
CA ASP A 26 -43.04 -7.53 3.17
C ASP A 26 -41.94 -6.48 3.25
N TYR A 27 -41.92 -5.53 2.30
CA TYR A 27 -41.03 -4.37 2.33
C TYR A 27 -41.27 -3.52 3.58
N LEU A 28 -42.51 -3.11 3.86
CA LEU A 28 -42.82 -2.26 5.01
C LEU A 28 -42.55 -2.96 6.34
N LEU A 29 -42.74 -4.28 6.41
CA LEU A 29 -42.39 -5.05 7.59
C LEU A 29 -40.89 -4.93 7.89
N GLN A 30 -40.03 -5.10 6.88
CA GLN A 30 -38.58 -4.97 7.02
C GLN A 30 -38.15 -3.52 7.29
N VAL A 31 -38.77 -2.54 6.60
CA VAL A 31 -38.53 -1.12 6.86
C VAL A 31 -38.88 -0.77 8.30
N PHE A 32 -40.02 -1.21 8.84
CA PHE A 32 -40.39 -0.86 10.22
C PHE A 32 -39.45 -1.49 11.24
N GLN A 33 -39.04 -2.75 11.04
CA GLN A 33 -38.06 -3.41 11.91
C GLN A 33 -36.72 -2.69 11.93
N ASN A 34 -36.28 -2.15 10.79
CA ASN A 34 -35.01 -1.45 10.69
C ASN A 34 -35.09 0.04 11.01
N ARG A 35 -36.23 0.68 10.78
CA ARG A 35 -36.46 2.10 11.09
C ARG A 35 -36.38 2.36 12.58
N GLU A 36 -36.87 1.45 13.42
CA GLU A 36 -36.71 1.56 14.87
C GLU A 36 -35.22 1.62 15.28
N ARG A 37 -34.36 0.86 14.60
CA ARG A 37 -32.91 0.89 14.83
C ARG A 37 -32.30 2.23 14.41
N GLU A 38 -32.68 2.76 13.26
CA GLU A 38 -32.19 4.05 12.76
C GLU A 38 -32.71 5.25 13.58
N GLU A 39 -33.95 5.22 14.04
CA GLU A 39 -34.50 6.22 14.96
C GLU A 39 -33.78 6.16 16.31
N THR A 40 -33.49 4.96 16.82
CA THR A 40 -32.69 4.76 18.03
C THR A 40 -31.26 5.29 17.85
N LYS A 41 -30.61 5.01 16.72
CA LYS A 41 -29.29 5.55 16.38
C LYS A 41 -29.33 7.08 16.37
N SER A 42 -30.29 7.68 15.66
CA SER A 42 -30.43 9.14 15.54
C SER A 42 -30.66 9.80 16.90
N MET A 43 -31.51 9.20 17.75
CA MET A 43 -31.77 9.66 19.10
C MET A 43 -30.51 9.58 19.98
N LEU A 44 -29.78 8.45 19.92
CA LEU A 44 -28.52 8.27 20.63
C LEU A 44 -27.47 9.31 20.20
N MET A 45 -27.30 9.54 18.90
CA MET A 45 -26.39 10.57 18.39
C MET A 45 -26.80 11.97 18.85
N GLY A 46 -28.11 12.25 18.90
CA GLY A 46 -28.66 13.49 19.46
C GLY A 46 -28.32 13.67 20.95
N TRP A 47 -28.40 12.61 21.76
CA TRP A 47 -28.03 12.64 23.17
C TRP A 47 -26.52 12.81 23.38
N LEU A 48 -25.72 12.23 22.50
CA LEU A 48 -24.26 12.35 22.52
C LEU A 48 -23.75 13.67 21.92
N LYS A 49 -24.62 14.57 21.46
CA LYS A 49 -24.23 15.85 20.85
C LYS A 49 -23.30 16.70 21.75
N LYS A 50 -23.44 16.59 23.08
CA LYS A 50 -22.59 17.32 24.04
C LYS A 50 -21.21 16.69 24.28
N SER A 51 -21.03 15.43 23.89
CA SER A 51 -19.77 14.69 24.06
C SER A 51 -19.29 14.18 22.71
N GLU A 52 -18.51 15.02 22.04
CA GLU A 52 -17.95 14.73 20.71
C GLU A 52 -17.14 13.43 20.71
N VAL A 53 -16.31 13.20 21.74
CA VAL A 53 -15.49 11.99 21.87
C VAL A 53 -16.35 10.71 21.89
N LEU A 54 -17.45 10.71 22.64
CA LEU A 54 -18.35 9.54 22.69
C LEU A 54 -19.16 9.41 21.41
N ARG A 55 -19.65 10.53 20.86
CA ARG A 55 -20.37 10.54 19.58
C ARG A 55 -19.52 9.91 18.48
N THR A 56 -18.27 10.34 18.34
CA THR A 56 -17.30 9.83 17.37
C THR A 56 -17.06 8.33 17.54
N LYS A 57 -16.75 7.87 18.76
CA LYS A 57 -16.51 6.43 19.02
C LYS A 57 -17.73 5.56 18.70
N VAL A 58 -18.92 6.00 19.08
CA VAL A 58 -20.16 5.26 18.81
C VAL A 58 -20.46 5.25 17.31
N ASN A 59 -20.29 6.38 16.61
CA ASN A 59 -20.57 6.44 15.18
C ASN A 59 -19.60 5.56 14.37
N LEU A 60 -18.32 5.58 14.73
CA LEU A 60 -17.32 4.67 14.15
C LEU A 60 -17.63 3.19 14.40
N ALA A 61 -18.12 2.84 15.58
CA ALA A 61 -18.51 1.46 15.87
C ALA A 61 -19.71 1.00 15.04
N LEU A 62 -20.69 1.89 14.82
CA LEU A 62 -21.96 1.57 14.13
C LEU A 62 -21.86 1.63 12.60
N THR A 63 -21.06 2.56 12.07
CA THR A 63 -20.96 2.87 10.63
C THR A 63 -19.53 2.79 10.13
N GLY A 64 -18.55 3.24 10.91
CA GLY A 64 -17.13 3.21 10.51
C GLY A 64 -16.59 1.82 10.20
N THR A 65 -17.02 0.79 10.93
CA THR A 65 -16.65 -0.62 10.67
C THR A 65 -17.05 -1.12 9.28
N CYS A 66 -18.09 -0.54 8.68
CA CYS A 66 -18.49 -0.79 7.31
C CYS A 66 -17.57 -0.05 6.34
N LEU A 67 -17.31 1.24 6.60
CA LEU A 67 -16.55 2.10 5.69
C LEU A 67 -15.06 1.70 5.57
N VAL A 68 -14.45 1.21 6.64
CA VAL A 68 -13.04 0.75 6.63
C VAL A 68 -12.82 -0.50 5.77
N GLN A 69 -13.88 -1.13 5.26
CA GLN A 69 -13.74 -2.18 4.24
C GLN A 69 -13.29 -1.59 2.89
N HIS A 70 -13.54 -0.31 2.65
CA HIS A 70 -13.05 0.38 1.47
C HIS A 70 -11.53 0.58 1.54
N ARG A 71 -10.84 0.24 0.44
CA ARG A 71 -9.37 0.31 0.34
C ARG A 71 -8.78 1.68 0.66
N TRP A 72 -9.49 2.76 0.36
CA TRP A 72 -9.00 4.12 0.59
C TRP A 72 -9.61 4.76 1.85
N LEU A 73 -10.84 4.42 2.24
CA LEU A 73 -11.44 5.04 3.44
C LEU A 73 -10.77 4.54 4.73
N LYS A 74 -10.19 3.34 4.70
CA LYS A 74 -9.37 2.82 5.82
C LYS A 74 -8.08 3.61 6.09
N LEU A 75 -7.64 4.44 5.13
CA LEU A 75 -6.45 5.27 5.27
C LEU A 75 -6.74 6.60 5.98
N LEU A 76 -8.03 6.96 6.11
CA LEU A 76 -8.43 8.21 6.74
C LEU A 76 -8.14 8.17 8.25
N PRO A 77 -7.67 9.28 8.84
CA PRO A 77 -7.61 9.44 10.28
C PRO A 77 -8.98 9.20 10.91
N THR A 78 -8.97 8.69 12.14
CA THR A 78 -10.18 8.30 12.86
C THR A 78 -11.19 9.44 13.00
N GLU A 79 -10.72 10.68 13.15
CA GLU A 79 -11.55 11.88 13.26
C GLU A 79 -12.25 12.21 11.95
N VAL A 80 -11.52 12.20 10.82
CA VAL A 80 -12.11 12.46 9.50
C VAL A 80 -13.06 11.34 9.09
N LEU A 81 -12.69 10.08 9.36
CA LEU A 81 -13.59 8.95 9.12
C LEU A 81 -14.90 9.07 9.91
N ALA A 82 -14.86 9.61 11.13
CA ALA A 82 -16.06 9.86 11.91
C ALA A 82 -16.94 10.94 11.28
N ASN A 83 -16.34 12.00 10.73
CA ASN A 83 -17.06 13.01 9.97
C ASN A 83 -17.68 12.44 8.69
N VAL A 84 -16.99 11.53 7.99
CA VAL A 84 -17.57 10.79 6.85
C VAL A 84 -18.75 9.93 7.30
N CYS A 85 -18.68 9.31 8.48
CA CYS A 85 -19.80 8.57 9.06
C CYS A 85 -21.01 9.48 9.37
N ASP A 86 -20.79 10.76 9.68
CA ASP A 86 -21.85 11.75 9.89
C ASP A 86 -22.54 12.15 8.56
N LEU A 87 -21.89 11.94 7.40
CA LEU A 87 -22.48 12.15 6.06
C LEU A 87 -23.30 10.96 5.55
N CYS A 88 -23.25 9.82 6.25
CA CYS A 88 -23.84 8.57 5.80
C CYS A 88 -25.33 8.48 6.13
N ASP A 89 -26.14 8.19 5.11
CA ASP A 89 -27.57 7.92 5.27
C ASP A 89 -27.87 6.42 5.07
N MET A 90 -28.73 5.83 5.92
CA MET A 90 -29.18 4.45 5.75
C MET A 90 -30.40 4.41 4.82
N GLN A 91 -30.34 3.59 3.77
CA GLN A 91 -31.40 3.42 2.78
C GLN A 91 -31.84 1.95 2.69
N PHE A 92 -33.13 1.75 2.44
CA PHE A 92 -33.74 0.42 2.36
C PHE A 92 -34.43 0.25 1.01
N HIS A 93 -34.09 -0.83 0.30
CA HIS A 93 -34.60 -1.07 -1.04
C HIS A 93 -35.16 -2.49 -1.18
N PRO A 94 -36.41 -2.66 -1.66
CA PRO A 94 -36.97 -3.99 -1.89
C PRO A 94 -36.31 -4.69 -3.09
N PRO A 95 -36.50 -6.03 -3.19
CA PRO A 95 -36.12 -6.78 -4.38
C PRO A 95 -36.74 -6.20 -5.66
N GLN A 96 -35.96 -6.28 -6.74
CA GLN A 96 -36.25 -5.78 -8.09
C GLN A 96 -36.31 -4.25 -8.22
N GLN A 97 -35.99 -3.49 -7.16
CA GLN A 97 -35.83 -2.05 -7.30
C GLN A 97 -34.56 -1.73 -8.09
N GLU A 98 -34.67 -0.82 -9.04
CA GLU A 98 -33.53 -0.17 -9.68
C GLU A 98 -32.98 0.93 -8.77
N LEU A 99 -31.72 0.78 -8.35
CA LEU A 99 -30.99 1.76 -7.54
C LEU A 99 -30.40 2.86 -8.42
N ILE A 100 -29.82 2.45 -9.54
CA ILE A 100 -29.17 3.33 -10.51
C ILE A 100 -29.73 2.94 -11.88
N ALA A 101 -30.36 3.91 -12.52
CA ALA A 101 -30.80 3.79 -13.90
C ALA A 101 -29.63 4.09 -14.84
N GLU A 102 -29.58 3.41 -15.97
CA GLU A 102 -28.65 3.74 -17.04
C GLU A 102 -28.84 5.20 -17.51
N GLY A 103 -27.72 5.91 -17.70
CA GLY A 103 -27.69 7.32 -18.10
C GLY A 103 -28.02 8.30 -16.98
N ALA A 104 -28.45 7.82 -15.80
CA ALA A 104 -28.73 8.66 -14.66
C ALA A 104 -27.44 9.21 -14.05
N MET A 105 -27.50 10.46 -13.60
CA MET A 105 -26.43 11.10 -12.85
C MET A 105 -26.36 10.49 -11.44
N VAL A 106 -25.29 9.78 -11.13
CA VAL A 106 -25.07 9.14 -9.84
C VAL A 106 -24.37 10.11 -8.91
N LYS A 107 -25.10 10.58 -7.89
CA LYS A 107 -24.61 11.55 -6.89
C LYS A 107 -24.23 10.92 -5.56
N SER A 108 -24.32 9.60 -5.46
CA SER A 108 -24.07 8.88 -4.21
C SER A 108 -23.33 7.59 -4.46
N CYS A 109 -22.43 7.26 -3.55
CA CYS A 109 -21.84 5.94 -3.42
C CYS A 109 -22.65 5.13 -2.40
N PHE A 110 -22.77 3.81 -2.61
CA PHE A 110 -23.50 2.93 -1.69
C PHE A 110 -22.60 1.80 -1.19
N TYR A 111 -22.56 1.60 0.12
CA TYR A 111 -22.04 0.38 0.74
C TYR A 111 -23.18 -0.59 1.03
N ILE A 112 -23.03 -1.85 0.65
CA ILE A 112 -24.04 -2.89 0.90
C ILE A 112 -23.82 -3.44 2.31
N ARG A 113 -24.67 -3.02 3.27
CA ARG A 113 -24.64 -3.58 4.64
C ARG A 113 -25.22 -4.98 4.67
N SER A 114 -26.34 -5.18 3.99
CA SER A 114 -26.95 -6.49 3.80
C SER A 114 -27.74 -6.53 2.49
N GLY A 115 -27.90 -7.74 1.93
CA GLY A 115 -28.58 -7.96 0.66
C GLY A 115 -27.64 -8.24 -0.51
N SER A 116 -28.20 -8.19 -1.72
CA SER A 116 -27.45 -8.40 -2.96
C SER A 116 -28.03 -7.59 -4.10
N VAL A 117 -27.15 -7.08 -4.94
CA VAL A 117 -27.49 -6.31 -6.14
C VAL A 117 -26.83 -6.93 -7.37
N GLN A 118 -27.37 -6.62 -8.54
CA GLN A 118 -26.78 -6.98 -9.82
C GLN A 118 -26.50 -5.69 -10.60
N THR A 119 -25.27 -5.57 -11.11
CA THR A 119 -24.93 -4.56 -12.11
C THR A 119 -25.06 -5.19 -13.50
N ARG A 120 -25.77 -4.53 -14.41
CA ARG A 120 -25.83 -4.94 -15.82
C ARG A 120 -25.41 -3.80 -16.73
N ASN A 121 -24.49 -4.10 -17.63
CA ASN A 121 -24.17 -3.29 -18.78
C ASN A 121 -25.32 -3.32 -19.77
N ARG A 122 -25.46 -2.23 -20.51
CA ARG A 122 -26.38 -2.18 -21.62
C ARG A 122 -25.99 -3.22 -22.67
N VAL A 123 -26.99 -3.96 -23.18
CA VAL A 123 -26.82 -4.76 -24.40
C VAL A 123 -26.64 -3.79 -25.57
N GLU A 124 -25.52 -3.88 -26.27
CA GLU A 124 -25.16 -3.04 -27.42
C GLU A 124 -26.36 -2.91 -28.41
N GLY A 125 -26.82 -1.69 -28.68
CA GLY A 125 -27.87 -1.49 -29.70
C GLY A 125 -28.67 -0.19 -29.70
N GLN A 126 -28.46 0.73 -28.76
CA GLN A 126 -29.31 1.92 -28.68
C GLN A 126 -28.46 3.13 -28.24
N ALA A 127 -28.10 4.00 -29.19
CA ALA A 127 -27.25 5.16 -28.94
C ALA A 127 -28.07 6.31 -28.33
N TRP A 128 -27.55 6.95 -27.28
CA TRP A 128 -28.12 8.21 -26.79
C TRP A 128 -27.56 9.37 -27.62
N ALA A 129 -28.44 10.27 -28.06
CA ALA A 129 -28.04 11.59 -28.53
C ALA A 129 -27.71 12.43 -27.29
N ALA A 130 -26.42 12.59 -26.98
CA ALA A 130 -25.97 13.51 -25.95
C ALA A 130 -26.38 14.94 -26.34
N THR A 131 -27.22 15.57 -25.52
CA THR A 131 -27.48 17.00 -25.58
C THR A 131 -26.47 17.68 -24.66
N SER A 132 -25.38 18.19 -25.23
CA SER A 132 -24.32 18.90 -24.51
C SER A 132 -24.82 20.28 -24.08
N GLY A 133 -24.79 20.54 -22.77
CA GLY A 133 -24.82 21.89 -22.21
C GLY A 133 -23.41 22.49 -22.24
N ASP A 134 -23.36 23.82 -22.24
CA ASP A 134 -22.21 24.70 -22.50
C ASP A 134 -21.19 24.73 -21.34
N ASP A 135 -20.70 23.58 -20.90
CA ASP A 135 -19.59 23.47 -19.94
C ASP A 135 -18.25 23.30 -20.68
N THR A 136 -17.17 23.81 -20.09
CA THR A 136 -15.81 23.85 -20.67
C THR A 136 -15.35 22.49 -21.20
N GLU A 137 -14.87 22.47 -22.46
CA GLU A 137 -14.54 21.25 -23.25
C GLU A 137 -13.69 20.21 -22.49
N GLU A 138 -12.81 20.63 -21.59
CA GLU A 138 -11.90 19.76 -20.83
C GLU A 138 -12.60 18.95 -19.72
N SER A 139 -13.49 19.58 -18.96
CA SER A 139 -14.28 18.90 -17.91
C SER A 139 -15.17 17.83 -18.51
N ASP A 140 -15.71 18.08 -19.70
CA ASP A 140 -16.51 17.13 -20.47
C ASP A 140 -15.71 15.91 -20.91
N GLU A 141 -14.41 16.05 -21.17
CA GLU A 141 -13.56 14.95 -21.61
C GLU A 141 -13.18 14.01 -20.47
N ILE A 142 -12.83 14.55 -19.29
CA ILE A 142 -12.57 13.77 -18.07
C ILE A 142 -13.83 12.99 -17.68
N GLN A 143 -14.97 13.66 -17.74
CA GLN A 143 -16.26 13.08 -17.44
C GLN A 143 -16.60 11.90 -18.37
N LYS A 144 -16.38 12.05 -19.68
CA LYS A 144 -16.56 10.98 -20.68
C LYS A 144 -15.62 9.80 -20.44
N GLU A 145 -14.39 10.05 -19.97
CA GLU A 145 -13.42 9.01 -19.65
C GLU A 145 -13.86 8.17 -18.44
N ILE A 146 -14.26 8.83 -17.34
CA ILE A 146 -14.79 8.16 -16.14
C ILE A 146 -16.02 7.31 -16.50
N GLU A 147 -16.89 7.86 -17.34
CA GLU A 147 -18.07 7.20 -17.87
C GLU A 147 -17.74 5.96 -18.72
N ALA A 148 -16.72 6.04 -19.57
CA ALA A 148 -16.23 4.91 -20.36
C ALA A 148 -15.62 3.82 -19.47
N ALA A 149 -14.90 4.19 -18.41
CA ALA A 149 -14.35 3.24 -17.45
C ALA A 149 -15.46 2.50 -16.68
N ASP A 150 -16.54 3.18 -16.28
CA ASP A 150 -17.72 2.54 -15.68
C ASP A 150 -18.36 1.53 -16.66
N ALA A 151 -18.51 1.92 -17.93
CA ALA A 151 -19.07 1.07 -18.98
C ALA A 151 -18.22 -0.17 -19.29
N ALA A 152 -16.89 -0.05 -19.21
CA ALA A 152 -15.96 -1.15 -19.47
C ALA A 152 -15.96 -2.20 -18.36
N SER A 153 -16.41 -1.86 -17.15
CA SER A 153 -16.43 -2.79 -16.03
C SER A 153 -17.46 -3.91 -16.24
N PRO A 154 -17.16 -5.18 -15.94
CA PRO A 154 -18.05 -6.30 -16.26
C PRO A 154 -19.32 -6.31 -15.40
N ASP A 155 -20.33 -7.06 -15.87
CA ASP A 155 -21.50 -7.40 -15.05
C ASP A 155 -21.06 -8.14 -13.79
N ALA A 156 -21.61 -7.75 -12.65
CA ALA A 156 -21.24 -8.29 -11.36
C ALA A 156 -22.47 -8.47 -10.49
N ARG A 157 -22.42 -9.49 -9.63
CA ARG A 157 -23.36 -9.67 -8.52
C ARG A 157 -22.63 -9.30 -7.24
N LEU A 158 -23.07 -8.22 -6.60
CA LEU A 158 -22.47 -7.70 -5.38
C LEU A 158 -23.33 -8.10 -4.17
N GLN A 159 -22.68 -8.32 -3.03
CA GLN A 159 -23.31 -8.74 -1.77
C GLN A 159 -22.81 -7.86 -0.61
N GLY A 160 -23.27 -8.16 0.60
CA GLY A 160 -22.83 -7.47 1.83
C GLY A 160 -21.31 -7.33 1.92
N GLY A 161 -20.85 -6.11 2.19
CA GLY A 161 -19.43 -5.73 2.23
C GLY A 161 -18.90 -5.05 0.96
N ALA A 162 -19.62 -5.12 -0.15
CA ALA A 162 -19.22 -4.47 -1.40
C ALA A 162 -19.69 -3.00 -1.46
N PHE A 163 -18.99 -2.20 -2.27
CA PHE A 163 -19.37 -0.85 -2.62
C PHE A 163 -19.93 -0.78 -4.05
N ILE A 164 -20.77 0.22 -4.28
CA ILE A 164 -21.36 0.56 -5.58
C ILE A 164 -20.99 2.01 -5.86
N GLY A 165 -20.35 2.25 -7.00
CA GLY A 165 -19.94 3.60 -7.42
C GLY A 165 -18.85 4.23 -6.53
N GLU A 166 -17.99 3.42 -5.91
CA GLU A 166 -16.96 3.89 -4.97
C GLU A 166 -16.00 4.93 -5.55
N PHE A 167 -15.63 4.78 -6.82
CA PHE A 167 -14.71 5.70 -7.49
C PHE A 167 -15.28 7.11 -7.64
N ARG A 168 -16.62 7.26 -7.64
CA ARG A 168 -17.29 8.56 -7.74
C ARG A 168 -17.10 9.42 -6.51
N LEU A 169 -16.70 8.84 -5.37
CA LEU A 169 -16.31 9.63 -4.20
C LEU A 169 -15.04 10.46 -4.43
N PHE A 170 -14.22 10.08 -5.41
CA PHE A 170 -12.91 10.67 -5.67
C PHE A 170 -12.84 11.29 -7.07
N LEU A 171 -13.51 10.70 -8.05
CA LEU A 171 -13.54 11.20 -9.43
C LEU A 171 -14.79 12.05 -9.72
N GLY A 172 -15.62 12.30 -8.72
CA GLY A 172 -16.84 13.07 -8.86
C GLY A 172 -18.05 12.32 -9.37
N ALA A 173 -19.17 13.03 -9.29
CA ALA A 173 -20.46 12.52 -9.72
C ALA A 173 -20.47 12.34 -11.24
N SER A 174 -20.96 11.19 -11.70
CA SER A 174 -20.96 10.85 -13.12
C SER A 174 -22.20 10.10 -13.56
N ARG A 175 -22.50 10.13 -14.86
CA ARG A 175 -23.53 9.24 -15.40
C ARG A 175 -23.08 7.79 -15.24
N SER A 176 -24.02 6.90 -14.98
CA SER A 176 -23.72 5.47 -15.01
C SER A 176 -24.17 4.84 -16.31
N PHE A 177 -23.32 4.01 -16.89
CA PHE A 177 -23.65 3.18 -18.05
C PHE A 177 -24.20 1.81 -17.64
N LYS A 178 -24.44 1.65 -16.33
CA LYS A 178 -24.92 0.42 -15.71
C LYS A 178 -26.26 0.63 -15.06
N THR A 179 -27.13 -0.34 -15.26
CA THR A 179 -28.29 -0.50 -14.40
C THR A 179 -27.87 -1.29 -13.16
N VAL A 180 -28.20 -0.78 -11.98
CA VAL A 180 -27.99 -1.50 -10.72
C VAL A 180 -29.35 -1.87 -10.13
N THR A 181 -29.62 -3.16 -10.00
CA THR A 181 -30.91 -3.68 -9.52
C THR A 181 -30.73 -4.51 -8.26
N CYS A 182 -31.56 -4.28 -7.25
CA CYS A 182 -31.64 -5.11 -6.05
C CYS A 182 -32.17 -6.51 -6.40
N LEU A 183 -31.42 -7.56 -6.05
CA LEU A 183 -31.88 -8.95 -6.19
C LEU A 183 -32.63 -9.42 -4.94
N SER A 184 -32.25 -8.89 -3.78
CA SER A 184 -32.92 -9.11 -2.49
C SER A 184 -33.30 -7.77 -1.87
N PHE A 185 -33.92 -7.80 -0.68
CA PHE A 185 -33.97 -6.59 0.13
C PHE A 185 -32.53 -6.18 0.46
N CYS A 186 -32.25 -4.89 0.32
CA CYS A 186 -30.93 -4.32 0.52
C CYS A 186 -30.99 -3.22 1.59
N GLU A 187 -30.07 -3.31 2.55
CA GLU A 187 -29.75 -2.26 3.50
C GLU A 187 -28.45 -1.61 3.01
N LEU A 188 -28.54 -0.34 2.59
CA LEU A 188 -27.43 0.37 1.99
C LEU A 188 -27.04 1.56 2.86
N ILE A 189 -25.74 1.83 2.95
CA ILE A 189 -25.23 3.08 3.52
C ILE A 189 -24.83 3.95 2.33
N SER A 190 -25.52 5.07 2.14
CA SER A 190 -25.24 6.02 1.06
C SER A 190 -24.36 7.16 1.55
N ILE A 191 -23.35 7.51 0.76
CA ILE A 191 -22.51 8.69 0.94
C ILE A 191 -22.76 9.61 -0.24
N ASP A 192 -23.21 10.84 0.03
CA ASP A 192 -23.34 11.87 -1.00
C ASP A 192 -21.95 12.34 -1.46
N VAL A 193 -21.72 12.30 -2.77
CA VAL A 193 -20.42 12.60 -3.37
C VAL A 193 -20.02 14.05 -3.09
N SER A 194 -20.92 15.01 -3.32
CA SER A 194 -20.61 16.44 -3.16
C SER A 194 -20.30 16.81 -1.71
N LYS A 195 -21.02 16.21 -0.74
CA LYS A 195 -20.74 16.41 0.68
C LYS A 195 -19.41 15.80 1.09
N PHE A 196 -19.09 14.61 0.55
CA PHE A 196 -17.83 13.94 0.83
C PHE A 196 -16.64 14.75 0.29
N GLU A 197 -16.71 15.21 -0.96
CA GLU A 197 -15.69 16.06 -1.59
C GLU A 197 -15.46 17.34 -0.79
N SER A 198 -16.54 18.03 -0.41
CA SER A 198 -16.45 19.24 0.41
C SER A 198 -15.77 18.97 1.76
N LEU A 199 -16.13 17.87 2.43
CA LEU A 199 -15.52 17.49 3.70
C LEU A 199 -14.03 17.18 3.54
N MET A 200 -13.67 16.40 2.52
CA MET A 200 -12.29 15.99 2.29
C MET A 200 -11.39 17.16 1.88
N SER A 201 -11.89 18.05 1.02
CA SER A 201 -11.19 19.25 0.60
C SER A 201 -10.95 20.22 1.76
N GLU A 202 -11.87 20.30 2.72
CA GLU A 202 -11.72 21.13 3.92
C GLU A 202 -10.80 20.48 4.96
N ALA A 203 -10.98 19.18 5.22
CA ALA A 203 -10.30 18.50 6.32
C ALA A 203 -8.87 18.07 5.98
N MET A 204 -8.63 17.60 4.75
CA MET A 204 -7.34 17.02 4.32
C MET A 204 -7.17 17.13 2.79
N PRO A 205 -6.95 18.34 2.25
CA PRO A 205 -6.85 18.55 0.81
C PRO A 205 -5.73 17.71 0.18
N GLU A 206 -4.51 17.76 0.73
CA GLU A 206 -3.35 17.04 0.20
C GLU A 206 -3.56 15.51 0.13
N LEU A 207 -4.16 14.92 1.18
CA LEU A 207 -4.48 13.50 1.17
C LEU A 207 -5.57 13.20 0.13
N PHE A 208 -6.57 14.07 0.03
CA PHE A 208 -7.66 13.89 -0.90
C PHE A 208 -7.15 13.86 -2.34
N ASP A 209 -6.29 14.79 -2.72
CA ASP A 209 -5.70 14.85 -4.07
C ASP A 209 -4.92 13.57 -4.41
N ILE A 210 -4.15 13.06 -3.45
CA ILE A 210 -3.46 11.77 -3.62
C ILE A 210 -4.46 10.63 -3.81
N LEU A 211 -5.56 10.61 -3.04
CA LEU A 211 -6.61 9.59 -3.20
C LEU A 211 -7.35 9.72 -4.54
N VAL A 212 -7.52 10.93 -5.07
CA VAL A 212 -8.06 11.18 -6.42
C VAL A 212 -7.14 10.57 -7.48
N ILE A 213 -5.81 10.78 -7.37
CA ILE A 213 -4.83 10.15 -8.26
C ILE A 213 -4.92 8.62 -8.19
N TYR A 214 -4.96 8.06 -6.98
CA TYR A 214 -5.12 6.61 -6.81
C TYR A 214 -6.40 6.10 -7.46
N ALA A 215 -7.51 6.81 -7.31
CA ALA A 215 -8.78 6.44 -7.92
C ALA A 215 -8.74 6.52 -9.45
N ALA A 216 -8.13 7.57 -10.00
CA ALA A 216 -8.01 7.75 -11.44
C ALA A 216 -7.14 6.65 -12.06
N ILE A 217 -6.04 6.25 -11.40
CA ILE A 217 -5.17 5.16 -11.85
C ILE A 217 -5.89 3.80 -11.74
N ASP A 218 -6.58 3.53 -10.64
CA ASP A 218 -7.28 2.25 -10.43
C ASP A 218 -8.42 2.04 -11.43
N HIS A 219 -8.90 3.11 -12.05
CA HIS A 219 -9.91 3.11 -13.11
C HIS A 219 -9.33 3.39 -14.52
N ASP A 220 -8.00 3.43 -14.66
CA ASP A 220 -7.28 3.67 -15.92
C ASP A 220 -7.76 4.93 -16.68
N CYS A 221 -7.98 6.03 -15.95
CA CYS A 221 -8.47 7.32 -16.45
C CYS A 221 -7.32 8.37 -16.55
N PRO A 222 -6.50 8.36 -17.63
CA PRO A 222 -5.34 9.24 -17.75
C PRO A 222 -5.62 10.75 -17.69
N LYS A 223 -6.74 11.23 -18.23
CA LYS A 223 -7.03 12.68 -18.20
C LYS A 223 -7.35 13.14 -16.79
N ALA A 224 -8.08 12.33 -16.03
CA ALA A 224 -8.32 12.59 -14.60
C ALA A 224 -7.00 12.65 -13.80
N VAL A 225 -6.05 11.75 -14.09
CA VAL A 225 -4.72 11.78 -13.46
C VAL A 225 -3.98 13.07 -13.78
N LEU A 226 -3.88 13.44 -15.06
CA LEU A 226 -3.15 14.64 -15.48
C LEU A 226 -3.77 15.92 -14.92
N HIS A 227 -5.09 16.04 -15.00
CA HIS A 227 -5.81 17.18 -14.42
C HIS A 227 -5.51 17.33 -12.93
N CYS A 228 -5.54 16.23 -12.17
CA CYS A 228 -5.25 16.25 -10.75
C CYS A 228 -3.79 16.64 -10.45
N LEU A 229 -2.84 16.15 -11.25
CA LEU A 229 -1.42 16.51 -11.12
C LEU A 229 -1.16 17.99 -11.43
N GLU A 230 -1.77 18.52 -12.50
CA GLU A 230 -1.63 19.91 -12.92
C GLU A 230 -2.28 20.88 -11.93
N GLN A 231 -3.51 20.58 -11.50
CA GLN A 231 -4.30 21.45 -10.62
C GLN A 231 -3.64 21.65 -9.25
N HIS A 232 -2.90 20.66 -8.77
CA HIS A 232 -2.22 20.69 -7.47
C HIS A 232 -0.70 20.94 -7.59
N GLY A 233 -0.18 21.19 -8.79
CA GLY A 233 1.25 21.39 -9.02
C GLY A 233 2.11 20.19 -8.62
N MET A 234 1.53 18.98 -8.62
CA MET A 234 2.22 17.75 -8.28
C MET A 234 3.06 17.30 -9.46
N SER A 235 4.37 17.15 -9.24
CA SER A 235 5.21 16.46 -10.22
C SER A 235 4.78 14.99 -10.28
N PRO A 236 4.68 14.35 -11.45
CA PRO A 236 4.41 12.91 -11.52
C PRO A 236 5.55 12.04 -10.96
N GLU A 237 6.72 12.63 -10.68
CA GLU A 237 7.84 12.04 -9.95
C GLU A 237 7.61 12.05 -8.42
N MET A 238 6.61 12.81 -7.95
CA MET A 238 6.28 12.88 -6.53
C MET A 238 5.84 11.50 -6.02
N PRO A 239 6.40 11.02 -4.90
CA PRO A 239 5.98 9.76 -4.30
C PRO A 239 4.56 9.88 -3.72
N LEU A 240 3.73 8.87 -3.95
CA LEU A 240 2.40 8.72 -3.36
C LEU A 240 2.49 8.22 -1.89
N LEU A 241 1.35 7.90 -1.26
CA LEU A 241 1.19 7.57 0.17
C LEU A 241 2.08 6.45 0.74
N PHE A 242 2.76 5.68 -0.12
CA PHE A 242 3.64 4.58 0.27
C PHE A 242 5.06 4.69 -0.29
N GLY A 243 5.44 5.88 -0.80
CA GLY A 243 6.74 6.07 -1.43
C GLY A 243 6.85 5.47 -2.83
N GLU A 244 5.74 4.98 -3.39
CA GLU A 244 5.63 4.51 -4.78
C GLU A 244 5.33 5.70 -5.70
N GLY A 245 6.03 5.82 -6.83
CA GLY A 245 5.73 6.85 -7.83
C GLY A 245 4.42 6.56 -8.56
N VAL A 246 3.87 7.57 -9.24
CA VAL A 246 2.61 7.46 -10.00
C VAL A 246 2.69 6.31 -11.03
N LEU A 247 3.80 6.21 -11.76
CA LEU A 247 4.03 5.12 -12.73
C LEU A 247 4.18 3.75 -12.08
N HIS A 248 4.77 3.65 -10.89
CA HIS A 248 4.82 2.38 -10.14
C HIS A 248 3.43 1.91 -9.76
N HIS A 249 2.56 2.83 -9.36
CA HIS A 249 1.17 2.48 -9.08
C HIS A 249 0.43 2.05 -10.35
N CYS A 250 0.64 2.72 -11.50
CA CYS A 250 0.09 2.27 -12.79
C CYS A 250 0.56 0.83 -13.14
N ALA A 251 1.84 0.51 -12.92
CA ALA A 251 2.37 -0.83 -13.11
C ALA A 251 1.70 -1.84 -12.17
N LYS A 252 1.49 -1.46 -10.90
CA LYS A 252 0.90 -2.29 -9.85
C LYS A 252 -0.56 -2.63 -10.08
N VAL A 253 -1.34 -1.77 -10.74
CA VAL A 253 -2.77 -2.02 -11.02
C VAL A 253 -3.07 -2.32 -12.48
N ASN A 254 -2.04 -2.45 -13.32
CA ASN A 254 -2.14 -2.74 -14.75
C ASN A 254 -2.91 -1.66 -15.54
N ALA A 255 -2.78 -0.40 -15.12
CA ALA A 255 -3.40 0.77 -15.77
C ALA A 255 -2.54 1.24 -16.96
N ALA A 256 -2.90 0.78 -18.15
CA ALA A 256 -2.08 0.95 -19.34
C ALA A 256 -2.28 2.32 -19.99
N ALA A 257 -3.53 2.81 -20.03
CA ALA A 257 -3.83 4.12 -20.60
C ALA A 257 -3.21 5.24 -19.76
N CYS A 258 -3.27 5.13 -18.42
CA CYS A 258 -2.55 6.01 -17.50
C CYS A 258 -1.04 5.97 -17.71
N ALA A 259 -0.45 4.77 -17.79
CA ALA A 259 0.99 4.62 -18.00
C ALA A 259 1.46 5.26 -19.32
N GLU A 260 0.73 5.03 -20.42
CA GLU A 260 1.07 5.59 -21.73
C GLU A 260 1.01 7.12 -21.73
N HIS A 261 -0.06 7.70 -21.16
CA HIS A 261 -0.21 9.15 -21.08
C HIS A 261 0.86 9.80 -20.20
N LEU A 262 1.13 9.21 -19.03
CA LEU A 262 2.14 9.73 -18.12
C LEU A 262 3.53 9.71 -18.75
N ILE A 263 3.91 8.65 -19.46
CA ILE A 263 5.21 8.59 -20.16
C ILE A 263 5.28 9.60 -21.32
N ARG A 264 4.16 9.82 -22.02
CA ARG A 264 4.10 10.86 -23.06
C ARG A 264 4.28 12.26 -22.48
N ALA A 265 3.70 12.52 -21.30
CA ALA A 265 3.80 13.81 -20.61
C ALA A 265 5.18 14.05 -19.97
N LEU A 266 5.76 13.02 -19.35
CA LEU A 266 7.02 13.09 -18.61
C LEU A 266 8.28 12.89 -19.46
N GLY A 267 8.14 12.30 -20.65
CA GLY A 267 9.25 11.83 -21.46
C GLY A 267 9.64 10.38 -21.19
N GLY A 268 10.38 9.79 -22.13
CA GLY A 268 10.68 8.35 -22.15
C GLY A 268 11.53 7.81 -21.00
N ASP A 269 12.22 8.68 -20.26
CA ASP A 269 13.08 8.31 -19.13
C ASP A 269 12.28 8.05 -17.85
N ALA A 270 11.02 8.49 -17.78
CA ALA A 270 10.15 8.28 -16.61
C ALA A 270 9.88 6.80 -16.32
N ALA A 271 9.91 5.94 -17.35
CA ALA A 271 9.77 4.49 -17.20
C ALA A 271 11.00 3.81 -16.53
N GLN A 272 12.11 4.52 -16.39
CA GLN A 272 13.35 4.06 -15.76
C GLN A 272 13.51 4.54 -14.32
N VAL A 273 12.65 5.46 -13.85
CA VAL A 273 12.66 5.95 -12.46
C VAL A 273 12.50 4.76 -11.53
N ARG A 274 13.37 4.61 -10.55
CA ARG A 274 13.38 3.45 -9.65
C ARG A 274 12.67 3.81 -8.35
N ASP A 275 11.88 2.89 -7.82
CA ASP A 275 11.30 3.05 -6.48
C ASP A 275 12.39 2.90 -5.40
N GLN A 276 11.96 2.99 -4.13
CA GLN A 276 12.80 2.74 -2.96
C GLN A 276 13.43 1.33 -2.96
N ASP A 277 12.81 0.38 -3.67
CA ASP A 277 13.28 -0.98 -3.88
C ASP A 277 14.25 -1.11 -5.08
N GLY A 278 14.53 -0.03 -5.78
CA GLY A 278 15.43 0.01 -6.92
C GLY A 278 14.78 -0.61 -8.17
N ILE A 279 13.47 -0.84 -8.14
CA ILE A 279 12.69 -1.47 -9.19
C ILE A 279 12.06 -0.35 -10.03
N SER A 280 12.21 -0.43 -11.36
CA SER A 280 11.51 0.51 -12.25
C SER A 280 10.04 0.10 -12.45
N PRO A 281 9.13 1.01 -12.86
CA PRO A 281 7.75 0.67 -13.17
C PRO A 281 7.62 -0.50 -14.15
N VAL A 282 8.50 -0.54 -15.16
CA VAL A 282 8.55 -1.64 -16.15
C VAL A 282 8.91 -2.97 -15.48
N GLN A 283 9.92 -2.98 -14.60
CA GLN A 283 10.31 -4.18 -13.87
C GLN A 283 9.21 -4.65 -12.92
N LEU A 284 8.51 -3.71 -12.27
CA LEU A 284 7.37 -4.01 -11.41
C LEU A 284 6.21 -4.61 -12.20
N ALA A 285 5.85 -4.03 -13.35
CA ALA A 285 4.81 -4.55 -14.23
C ALA A 285 5.16 -5.96 -14.75
N ALA A 286 6.43 -6.21 -15.09
CA ALA A 286 6.92 -7.52 -15.49
C ALA A 286 6.80 -8.55 -14.36
N ALA A 287 7.25 -8.19 -13.15
CA ALA A 287 7.18 -9.06 -11.98
C ALA A 287 5.74 -9.45 -11.61
N LEU A 288 4.79 -8.52 -11.78
CA LEU A 288 3.35 -8.76 -11.54
C LEU A 288 2.63 -9.38 -12.75
N LYS A 289 3.33 -9.62 -13.87
CA LYS A 289 2.75 -10.14 -15.13
C LYS A 289 1.65 -9.25 -15.70
N HIS A 290 1.71 -7.95 -15.43
CA HIS A 290 0.77 -6.94 -15.88
C HIS A 290 1.09 -6.50 -17.31
N LYS A 291 0.72 -7.36 -18.27
CA LYS A 291 1.10 -7.24 -19.68
C LYS A 291 0.71 -5.89 -20.29
N LYS A 292 -0.47 -5.35 -19.98
CA LYS A 292 -0.95 -4.11 -20.62
C LYS A 292 -0.10 -2.91 -20.18
N ALA A 293 0.09 -2.73 -18.87
CA ALA A 293 0.93 -1.67 -18.35
C ALA A 293 2.40 -1.84 -18.78
N PHE A 294 2.93 -3.06 -18.75
CA PHE A 294 4.29 -3.34 -19.22
C PHE A 294 4.51 -2.86 -20.67
N TRP A 295 3.62 -3.26 -21.59
CA TRP A 295 3.76 -2.88 -23.00
C TRP A 295 3.56 -1.39 -23.24
N ALA A 296 2.61 -0.76 -22.54
CA ALA A 296 2.43 0.69 -22.59
C ALA A 296 3.72 1.42 -22.18
N MET A 297 4.38 0.93 -21.12
CA MET A 297 5.62 1.53 -20.63
C MET A 297 6.81 1.32 -21.56
N ILE A 298 6.95 0.13 -22.15
CA ILE A 298 8.01 -0.15 -23.13
C ILE A 298 7.82 0.65 -24.42
N GLN A 299 6.60 0.69 -24.96
CA GLN A 299 6.32 1.40 -26.23
C GLN A 299 6.50 2.92 -26.10
N GLY A 300 6.22 3.48 -24.92
CA GLY A 300 6.46 4.89 -24.62
C GLY A 300 7.95 5.22 -24.39
N SER A 301 8.76 4.26 -23.96
CA SER A 301 10.19 4.46 -23.70
C SER A 301 11.04 4.16 -24.93
N ARG A 302 11.85 5.12 -25.39
CA ARG A 302 12.72 4.93 -26.58
C ARG A 302 13.95 4.03 -26.33
N SER A 303 14.16 3.49 -25.12
CA SER A 303 15.32 2.64 -24.79
C SER A 303 15.17 1.79 -23.52
N THR A 304 14.21 0.86 -23.45
CA THR A 304 14.24 -0.18 -22.39
C THR A 304 15.09 -1.38 -22.81
N GLY A 305 16.12 -1.71 -22.01
CA GLY A 305 16.91 -2.95 -22.14
C GLY A 305 16.17 -4.22 -21.69
N VAL A 306 14.84 -4.19 -21.67
CA VAL A 306 13.95 -5.27 -21.25
C VAL A 306 13.24 -5.80 -22.49
N THR A 307 13.32 -7.10 -22.74
CA THR A 307 12.85 -7.75 -23.98
C THR A 307 11.63 -8.63 -23.71
N GLU A 308 10.94 -9.06 -24.76
CA GLU A 308 9.76 -9.95 -24.70
C GLU A 308 10.01 -11.24 -23.91
N ALA A 309 11.28 -11.67 -23.82
CA ALA A 309 11.72 -12.82 -23.01
C ALA A 309 11.56 -12.62 -21.48
N ASP A 310 11.51 -11.38 -21.00
CA ASP A 310 11.36 -11.05 -19.57
C ASP A 310 9.90 -11.17 -19.07
N VAL A 311 8.92 -11.23 -19.99
CA VAL A 311 7.48 -11.28 -19.69
C VAL A 311 6.92 -12.71 -19.75
N LEU A 312 7.59 -13.62 -20.45
CA LEU A 312 7.10 -14.98 -20.72
C LEU A 312 8.13 -16.05 -20.35
N PRO A 313 8.05 -16.66 -19.15
CA PRO A 313 8.41 -18.06 -19.01
C PRO A 313 7.33 -18.91 -19.70
N ARG A 314 7.76 -19.95 -20.43
CA ARG A 314 6.91 -21.03 -20.94
C ARG A 314 5.88 -21.45 -19.90
N GLU A 315 4.64 -21.62 -20.35
CA GLU A 315 3.52 -22.15 -19.58
C GLU A 315 3.92 -23.45 -18.88
N GLU A 316 4.21 -23.36 -17.59
CA GLU A 316 4.14 -24.41 -16.59
C GLU A 316 4.54 -23.78 -15.25
N SER A 317 3.59 -23.19 -14.52
CA SER A 317 3.72 -22.99 -13.07
C SER A 317 2.38 -22.63 -12.45
N GLN A 318 1.88 -23.60 -11.69
CA GLN A 318 0.86 -23.48 -10.66
C GLN A 318 1.20 -22.32 -9.70
N ALA A 319 0.19 -21.80 -9.00
CA ALA A 319 0.40 -20.94 -7.84
C ALA A 319 1.45 -21.60 -6.93
N ILE A 320 2.61 -20.96 -6.79
CA ILE A 320 3.65 -21.43 -5.87
C ILE A 320 3.15 -21.05 -4.47
N THR A 321 2.33 -21.92 -3.87
CA THR A 321 2.42 -22.15 -2.43
C THR A 321 3.90 -22.40 -2.13
N PRO A 322 4.50 -21.76 -1.11
CA PRO A 322 5.85 -22.09 -0.68
C PRO A 322 5.91 -23.61 -0.60
N SER A 323 6.77 -24.24 -1.42
CA SER A 323 6.88 -25.70 -1.43
C SER A 323 6.98 -26.12 0.02
N ALA A 324 6.06 -26.97 0.48
CA ALA A 324 6.02 -27.42 1.87
C ALA A 324 7.46 -27.73 2.25
N TRP A 325 8.00 -27.00 3.23
CA TRP A 325 9.22 -27.41 3.86
C TRP A 325 8.91 -28.81 4.34
N THR A 326 9.49 -29.80 3.70
CA THR A 326 9.60 -31.09 4.33
C THR A 326 10.51 -30.78 5.50
N ASP A 327 9.94 -30.74 6.70
CA ASP A 327 10.69 -30.89 7.94
C ASP A 327 11.40 -32.23 7.77
N ARG A 328 12.55 -32.16 7.10
CA ARG A 328 13.52 -33.21 7.04
C ARG A 328 13.88 -33.36 8.50
N ASP A 329 13.49 -34.47 9.12
CA ASP A 329 13.80 -34.85 10.51
C ASP A 329 15.31 -35.06 10.70
N GLU A 330 16.13 -34.22 10.08
CA GLU A 330 17.42 -34.61 9.56
C GLU A 330 18.56 -34.35 10.52
N GLU A 331 19.38 -35.39 10.57
CA GLU A 331 20.73 -35.40 11.08
C GLU A 331 21.47 -34.12 10.68
N PRO A 332 22.29 -33.56 11.58
CA PRO A 332 23.04 -32.34 11.30
C PRO A 332 23.89 -32.51 10.03
N TYR A 333 23.97 -31.43 9.22
CA TYR A 333 24.85 -31.41 8.06
C TYR A 333 26.29 -31.65 8.53
N THR A 334 26.93 -32.66 7.95
CA THR A 334 28.35 -32.91 8.17
C THR A 334 29.16 -32.29 7.04
N MET A 335 30.42 -31.93 7.33
CA MET A 335 31.36 -31.45 6.31
C MET A 335 31.45 -32.40 5.12
N ALA A 336 31.54 -33.71 5.38
CA ALA A 336 31.61 -34.74 4.35
C ALA A 336 30.32 -34.79 3.51
N GLY A 337 29.14 -34.66 4.13
CA GLY A 337 27.86 -34.63 3.42
C GLY A 337 27.73 -33.42 2.49
N VAL A 338 28.09 -32.23 2.97
CA VAL A 338 28.07 -31.03 2.14
C VAL A 338 29.09 -31.13 0.99
N GLN A 339 30.31 -31.61 1.26
CA GLN A 339 31.30 -31.85 0.21
C GLN A 339 30.80 -32.84 -0.86
N GLN A 340 30.10 -33.91 -0.46
CA GLN A 340 29.52 -34.88 -1.38
C GLN A 340 28.41 -34.25 -2.24
N LEU A 341 27.56 -33.39 -1.67
CA LEU A 341 26.56 -32.64 -2.43
C LEU A 341 27.20 -31.72 -3.48
N PHE A 342 28.29 -31.03 -3.12
CA PHE A 342 29.03 -30.17 -4.07
C PHE A 342 29.70 -30.99 -5.18
N ALA A 343 30.28 -32.14 -4.84
CA ALA A 343 30.87 -33.06 -5.80
C ALA A 343 29.82 -33.63 -6.78
N ALA A 344 28.64 -34.00 -6.29
CA ALA A 344 27.53 -34.47 -7.11
C ALA A 344 27.03 -33.42 -8.12
N CYS A 345 27.21 -32.14 -7.80
CA CYS A 345 26.86 -31.01 -8.67
C CYS A 345 28.00 -30.60 -9.64
N ASN A 346 29.09 -31.39 -9.76
CA ASN A 346 30.26 -31.07 -10.58
C ASN A 346 30.87 -29.67 -10.27
N ARG A 347 30.75 -29.20 -9.03
CA ARG A 347 31.37 -27.95 -8.59
C ARG A 347 32.68 -28.22 -7.86
N ASN A 348 33.75 -27.55 -8.29
CA ASN A 348 35.07 -27.60 -7.65
C ASN A 348 35.07 -26.77 -6.34
N GLY A 349 34.20 -27.13 -5.38
CA GLY A 349 34.09 -26.51 -4.06
C GLY A 349 33.75 -25.00 -4.05
N LEU A 350 33.53 -24.46 -2.85
CA LEU A 350 33.43 -23.01 -2.60
C LEU A 350 34.79 -22.29 -2.62
N ALA A 351 35.89 -23.05 -2.72
CA ALA A 351 37.25 -22.60 -2.43
C ALA A 351 37.92 -21.74 -3.53
N ALA A 352 37.30 -21.57 -4.71
CA ALA A 352 37.93 -20.90 -5.84
C ALA A 352 37.83 -19.36 -5.84
N CYS A 353 37.16 -18.75 -4.85
CA CYS A 353 36.96 -17.30 -4.77
C CYS A 353 37.61 -16.72 -3.51
N GLY A 354 38.94 -16.56 -3.50
CA GLY A 354 39.72 -16.06 -2.34
C GLY A 354 39.61 -14.56 -2.06
N GLY A 355 38.40 -14.01 -1.96
CA GLY A 355 38.20 -12.65 -1.46
C GLY A 355 38.27 -12.61 0.07
N GLU A 356 38.80 -11.53 0.65
CA GLU A 356 38.95 -11.37 2.11
C GLU A 356 37.63 -11.53 2.91
N SER A 357 36.48 -11.45 2.25
CA SER A 357 35.14 -11.60 2.85
C SER A 357 34.41 -12.90 2.50
N SER A 358 35.04 -13.84 1.78
CA SER A 358 34.40 -15.10 1.41
C SER A 358 34.39 -16.09 2.57
N LYS A 359 33.22 -16.67 2.87
CA LYS A 359 33.06 -17.70 3.89
C LYS A 359 33.45 -19.07 3.35
N GLY A 360 34.06 -19.89 4.19
CA GLY A 360 34.51 -21.25 3.88
C GLY A 360 33.36 -22.26 3.86
N MET A 361 33.70 -23.52 3.58
CA MET A 361 32.74 -24.62 3.65
C MET A 361 32.33 -24.87 5.11
N GLU A 362 33.25 -24.66 6.05
CA GLU A 362 33.04 -24.79 7.49
C GLU A 362 31.93 -23.85 7.96
N ASP A 363 32.00 -22.58 7.55
CA ASP A 363 30.97 -21.59 7.86
C ASP A 363 29.61 -21.96 7.26
N LEU A 364 29.58 -22.57 6.07
CA LEU A 364 28.33 -23.01 5.45
C LEU A 364 27.71 -24.16 6.23
N VAL A 365 28.52 -25.14 6.64
CA VAL A 365 28.06 -26.28 7.47
C VAL A 365 27.54 -25.77 8.82
N GLU A 366 28.25 -24.84 9.46
CA GLU A 366 27.79 -24.21 10.70
C GLU A 366 26.46 -23.48 10.48
N GLU A 367 26.33 -22.71 9.41
CA GLU A 367 25.10 -22.00 9.10
C GLU A 367 23.91 -22.94 8.87
N LEU A 368 24.09 -24.03 8.10
CA LEU A 368 23.03 -25.02 7.85
C LEU A 368 22.56 -25.71 9.13
N ASN A 369 23.43 -25.79 10.14
CA ASN A 369 23.11 -26.40 11.42
C ASN A 369 22.52 -25.43 12.44
N THR A 370 22.88 -24.14 12.36
CA THR A 370 22.46 -23.11 13.32
C THR A 370 21.25 -22.31 12.85
N CYS A 371 21.15 -22.03 11.55
CA CYS A 371 20.08 -21.24 10.95
C CYS A 371 19.02 -22.13 10.28
N GLN A 372 17.85 -21.57 10.01
CA GLN A 372 16.89 -22.16 9.07
C GLN A 372 17.36 -21.97 7.63
N SER A 373 18.34 -22.78 7.26
CA SER A 373 19.02 -22.79 5.97
C SER A 373 19.08 -24.23 5.45
N ASP A 374 18.92 -24.41 4.14
CA ASP A 374 18.95 -25.72 3.47
C ASP A 374 19.71 -25.64 2.14
N LEU A 375 20.25 -26.77 1.70
CA LEU A 375 20.87 -26.98 0.40
C LEU A 375 20.02 -27.92 -0.45
N LEU A 376 19.49 -27.38 -1.54
CA LEU A 376 18.68 -28.10 -2.51
C LEU A 376 19.51 -28.42 -3.75
N VAL A 377 19.50 -29.68 -4.16
CA VAL A 377 20.09 -30.12 -5.44
C VAL A 377 19.02 -29.99 -6.53
N MET A 378 19.28 -29.14 -7.52
CA MET A 378 18.35 -28.92 -8.62
C MET A 378 18.55 -29.95 -9.73
N ASN A 379 17.55 -30.82 -9.91
CA ASN A 379 17.57 -31.92 -10.91
C ASN A 379 17.79 -31.46 -12.36
N VAL A 380 17.42 -30.23 -12.71
CA VAL A 380 17.33 -29.81 -14.13
C VAL A 380 18.67 -29.29 -14.68
N ARG A 381 19.61 -28.87 -13.82
CA ARG A 381 20.90 -28.27 -14.26
C ARG A 381 22.12 -28.70 -13.45
N GLY A 382 21.98 -29.66 -12.53
CA GLY A 382 23.06 -30.01 -11.60
C GLY A 382 23.51 -28.81 -10.74
N GLY A 383 22.63 -27.82 -10.57
CA GLY A 383 22.89 -26.64 -9.76
C GLY A 383 22.56 -26.90 -8.30
N MET A 384 23.28 -26.24 -7.40
CA MET A 384 22.96 -26.23 -5.98
C MET A 384 22.31 -24.89 -5.63
N LEU A 385 21.15 -24.95 -5.00
CA LEU A 385 20.40 -23.79 -4.52
C LEU A 385 20.42 -23.80 -3.00
N ARG A 386 20.92 -22.72 -2.41
CA ARG A 386 20.84 -22.50 -0.97
C ARG A 386 19.53 -21.80 -0.65
N ARG A 387 18.76 -22.28 0.31
CA ARG A 387 17.52 -21.65 0.75
C ARG A 387 17.68 -21.15 2.17
N VAL A 388 17.42 -19.87 2.44
CA VAL A 388 17.63 -19.24 3.75
C VAL A 388 16.37 -18.51 4.19
N ARG A 389 15.93 -18.73 5.43
CA ARG A 389 14.85 -17.93 6.03
C ARG A 389 15.42 -16.76 6.82
N LEU A 390 14.85 -15.58 6.62
CA LEU A 390 15.19 -14.38 7.38
C LEU A 390 13.97 -13.54 7.68
N VAL A 391 14.05 -12.77 8.77
CA VAL A 391 13.13 -11.68 9.07
C VAL A 391 13.73 -10.36 8.61
N ARG A 392 12.90 -9.51 8.01
CA ARG A 392 13.28 -8.16 7.58
C ARG A 392 12.35 -7.16 8.26
N LEU A 393 12.92 -6.16 8.92
CA LEU A 393 12.18 -5.21 9.74
C LEU A 393 12.12 -3.85 9.06
N ARG A 394 10.92 -3.31 8.87
CA ARG A 394 10.68 -1.91 8.52
C ARG A 394 10.14 -1.20 9.76
N LEU A 395 11.01 -0.54 10.51
CA LEU A 395 10.63 0.20 11.71
C LEU A 395 10.40 1.67 11.38
N LEU A 396 9.21 2.18 11.70
CA LEU A 396 8.76 3.53 11.40
C LEU A 396 8.66 4.38 12.66
N ALA A 397 9.05 5.65 12.57
CA ALA A 397 8.85 6.65 13.61
C ALA A 397 8.30 7.94 12.99
N VAL A 398 7.57 8.74 13.77
CA VAL A 398 7.18 10.09 13.36
C VAL A 398 8.05 11.07 14.15
N ILE A 399 8.86 11.85 13.44
CA ILE A 399 9.83 12.81 14.00
C ILE A 399 9.56 14.15 13.34
N ASP A 400 9.31 15.19 14.12
CA ASP A 400 9.01 16.54 13.61
C ASP A 400 7.97 16.53 12.47
N ASP A 401 6.86 15.81 12.65
CA ASP A 401 5.80 15.63 11.64
C ASP A 401 6.27 15.04 10.31
N ASN A 402 7.37 14.28 10.30
CA ASN A 402 7.83 13.48 9.17
C ASN A 402 7.76 12.00 9.53
N VAL A 403 7.43 11.12 8.58
CA VAL A 403 7.60 9.67 8.77
C VAL A 403 9.02 9.32 8.41
N HIS A 404 9.74 8.70 9.34
CA HIS A 404 11.07 8.15 9.11
C HIS A 404 11.03 6.63 9.15
N ALA A 405 11.96 5.98 8.43
CA ALA A 405 12.22 4.55 8.58
C ALA A 405 13.64 4.29 9.05
N LEU A 406 13.81 3.29 9.90
CA LEU A 406 15.14 2.86 10.32
C LEU A 406 15.84 2.12 9.17
N VAL A 407 17.06 2.55 8.86
CA VAL A 407 17.90 1.98 7.80
C VAL A 407 19.30 1.71 8.32
N GLU A 408 19.87 0.56 7.95
CA GLU A 408 21.26 0.18 8.18
C GLU A 408 22.16 0.73 7.05
N LEU A 409 23.22 1.46 7.40
CA LEU A 409 24.20 1.99 6.46
C LEU A 409 25.05 0.83 5.90
N ASN A 410 25.12 0.71 4.57
CA ASN A 410 25.88 -0.35 3.93
C ASN A 410 27.34 0.12 3.72
N SER A 411 28.27 -0.30 4.58
CA SER A 411 29.68 0.13 4.59
C SER A 411 30.40 -0.01 3.23
N ASP A 412 29.99 -0.96 2.39
CA ASP A 412 30.62 -1.23 1.09
C ASP A 412 30.00 -0.46 -0.08
N ALA A 413 28.86 0.22 0.11
CA ALA A 413 28.16 0.93 -0.96
C ALA A 413 28.79 2.28 -1.30
N TRP A 414 29.46 2.94 -0.34
CA TRP A 414 30.02 4.28 -0.58
C TRP A 414 31.14 4.31 -1.63
N LEU A 415 31.78 3.16 -1.91
CA LEU A 415 32.87 3.01 -2.87
C LEU A 415 32.42 2.54 -4.27
N ARG A 416 31.14 2.18 -4.48
CA ARG A 416 30.70 1.57 -5.74
C ARG A 416 29.45 2.26 -6.32
N ALA A 417 29.68 2.97 -7.44
CA ALA A 417 28.69 3.58 -8.35
C ALA A 417 27.73 4.63 -7.76
N ARG A 418 27.44 5.68 -8.55
CA ARG A 418 26.54 6.81 -8.21
C ARG A 418 25.09 6.38 -7.89
N ASP A 419 24.70 5.15 -8.21
CA ASP A 419 23.30 4.69 -8.21
C ASP A 419 23.01 3.60 -7.16
N GLN A 420 23.95 3.32 -6.24
CA GLN A 420 23.80 2.26 -5.26
C GLN A 420 23.13 2.79 -3.97
N LYS A 421 22.07 2.10 -3.52
CA LYS A 421 21.32 2.46 -2.32
C LYS A 421 22.23 2.60 -1.09
N LEU A 422 22.15 3.75 -0.44
CA LEU A 422 22.98 4.11 0.73
C LEU A 422 22.67 3.26 1.97
N GLY A 423 21.54 2.56 2.02
CA GLY A 423 21.22 1.69 3.14
C GLY A 423 20.24 0.55 2.84
N LYS A 424 20.15 -0.38 3.78
CA LYS A 424 19.31 -1.58 3.74
C LYS A 424 18.41 -1.63 4.97
N LEU A 425 17.24 -2.25 4.85
CA LEU A 425 16.41 -2.51 6.03
C LEU A 425 17.12 -3.49 6.98
N PRO A 426 17.04 -3.29 8.30
CA PRO A 426 17.54 -4.25 9.27
C PRO A 426 16.96 -5.64 9.02
N TYR A 427 17.82 -6.65 9.06
CA TYR A 427 17.40 -8.04 8.85
C TYR A 427 18.20 -8.99 9.73
N ARG A 428 17.61 -10.15 10.01
CA ARG A 428 18.20 -11.23 10.80
C ARG A 428 17.83 -12.57 10.20
N ARG A 429 18.81 -13.47 10.09
CA ARG A 429 18.55 -14.88 9.70
C ARG A 429 17.87 -15.60 10.86
N MET A 430 16.87 -16.40 10.55
CA MET A 430 16.15 -17.16 11.58
C MET A 430 17.03 -18.31 12.06
N GLN A 431 17.14 -18.47 13.37
CA GLN A 431 17.83 -19.60 13.99
C GLN A 431 16.98 -20.88 13.86
N LYS A 432 17.63 -22.04 13.97
CA LYS A 432 16.96 -23.34 13.96
C LYS A 432 15.94 -23.38 15.10
N ASN A 433 14.71 -23.78 14.79
CA ASN A 433 13.54 -23.79 15.69
C ASN A 433 13.00 -22.42 16.12
N GLU A 434 13.55 -21.30 15.64
CA GLU A 434 13.02 -19.96 15.93
C GLU A 434 11.77 -19.68 15.08
N THR A 435 10.69 -19.24 15.73
CA THR A 435 9.49 -18.77 15.01
C THR A 435 9.74 -17.40 14.37
N GLU A 436 8.92 -17.00 13.39
CA GLU A 436 8.98 -15.66 12.79
C GLU A 436 8.87 -14.55 13.85
N GLU A 437 7.99 -14.76 14.84
CA GLU A 437 7.70 -13.79 15.88
C GLU A 437 8.86 -13.66 16.87
N GLU A 438 9.48 -14.77 17.26
CA GLU A 438 10.68 -14.79 18.08
C GLU A 438 11.86 -14.14 17.35
N ALA A 439 12.07 -14.47 16.07
CA ALA A 439 13.13 -13.88 15.26
C ALA A 439 12.96 -12.36 15.12
N THR A 440 11.73 -11.89 14.92
CA THR A 440 11.40 -10.46 14.84
C THR A 440 11.63 -9.78 16.20
N LYS A 441 11.20 -10.39 17.30
CA LYS A 441 11.43 -9.88 18.66
C LYS A 441 12.92 -9.78 18.98
N ASN A 442 13.70 -10.80 18.61
CA ASN A 442 15.14 -10.83 18.83
C ASN A 442 15.84 -9.76 17.98
N LEU A 443 15.45 -9.56 16.72
CA LEU A 443 15.97 -8.46 15.90
C LEU A 443 15.68 -7.08 16.52
N LEU A 444 14.47 -6.87 17.04
CA LEU A 444 14.11 -5.62 17.73
C LEU A 444 14.99 -5.41 18.97
N GLN A 445 15.23 -6.45 19.75
CA GLN A 445 16.10 -6.40 20.94
C GLN A 445 17.55 -6.10 20.58
N GLU A 446 18.09 -6.72 19.52
CA GLU A 446 19.44 -6.44 19.02
C GLU A 446 19.61 -4.99 18.57
N LEU A 447 18.55 -4.38 18.02
CA LEU A 447 18.53 -2.96 17.69
C LEU A 447 18.49 -2.07 18.93
N GLY A 448 18.20 -2.58 20.14
CA GLY A 448 18.07 -1.79 21.37
C GLY A 448 16.63 -1.53 21.80
N ILE A 449 15.64 -2.18 21.19
CA ILE A 449 14.24 -2.08 21.64
C ILE A 449 14.01 -3.14 22.72
N SER A 450 13.95 -2.67 23.97
CA SER A 450 13.78 -3.55 25.13
C SER A 450 12.48 -4.37 25.07
N ALA A 451 12.49 -5.57 25.67
CA ALA A 451 11.30 -6.42 25.76
C ALA A 451 10.10 -5.70 26.41
N HIS A 452 10.39 -4.83 27.38
CA HIS A 452 9.39 -4.00 28.06
C HIS A 452 8.63 -3.08 27.09
N LEU A 453 9.32 -2.43 26.15
CA LEU A 453 8.67 -1.58 25.14
C LEU A 453 7.75 -2.37 24.21
N LEU A 454 8.12 -3.62 23.90
CA LEU A 454 7.28 -4.52 23.10
C LEU A 454 6.04 -4.97 23.87
N GLU A 455 6.19 -5.31 25.15
CA GLU A 455 5.11 -5.74 26.04
C GLU A 455 4.10 -4.62 26.33
N GLU A 456 4.57 -3.38 26.52
CA GLU A 456 3.72 -2.19 26.67
C GLU A 456 3.05 -1.76 25.35
N LYS A 457 3.28 -2.48 24.24
CA LYS A 457 2.79 -2.15 22.88
C LYS A 457 3.21 -0.74 22.45
N MET A 458 4.38 -0.30 22.88
CA MET A 458 4.98 0.97 22.50
C MET A 458 5.57 0.94 21.09
N VAL A 459 5.89 -0.26 20.60
CA VAL A 459 6.18 -0.55 19.19
C VAL A 459 5.17 -1.58 18.72
N VAL A 460 4.43 -1.30 17.66
CA VAL A 460 3.32 -2.15 17.20
C VAL A 460 3.49 -2.63 15.76
N PRO A 461 3.14 -3.89 15.46
CA PRO A 461 3.15 -4.37 14.09
C PRO A 461 1.99 -3.74 13.31
N ILE A 462 2.26 -3.32 12.08
CA ILE A 462 1.29 -2.73 11.14
C ILE A 462 0.97 -3.73 10.02
N ALA A 463 2.00 -4.35 9.46
CA ALA A 463 1.87 -5.25 8.32
C ALA A 463 2.89 -6.38 8.40
N LYS A 464 2.52 -7.54 7.88
CA LYS A 464 3.39 -8.70 7.68
C LYS A 464 3.24 -9.17 6.23
N SER A 465 4.33 -9.58 5.62
CA SER A 465 4.34 -10.17 4.28
C SER A 465 5.46 -11.20 4.18
N CYS A 466 5.22 -12.29 3.47
CA CYS A 466 6.23 -13.30 3.16
C CYS A 466 6.41 -13.38 1.66
N TYR A 467 7.65 -13.33 1.19
CA TYR A 467 7.98 -13.43 -0.23
C TYR A 467 9.37 -14.03 -0.40
N VAL A 468 9.71 -14.38 -1.64
CA VAL A 468 10.95 -15.06 -1.99
C VAL A 468 11.82 -14.17 -2.87
N GLU A 469 13.10 -14.00 -2.51
CA GLU A 469 14.10 -13.28 -3.31
C GLU A 469 15.24 -14.22 -3.68
N THR A 470 15.59 -14.34 -4.96
CA THR A 470 16.75 -15.12 -5.40
C THR A 470 17.92 -14.21 -5.72
N ARG A 471 19.08 -14.43 -5.09
CA ARG A 471 20.33 -13.70 -5.35
C ARG A 471 21.54 -14.61 -5.23
N THR A 472 22.60 -14.31 -5.98
CA THR A 472 23.91 -14.94 -5.74
C THR A 472 24.42 -14.52 -4.37
N SER A 473 24.82 -15.50 -3.54
CA SER A 473 25.34 -15.20 -2.21
C SER A 473 26.65 -14.44 -2.28
N MET A 474 26.72 -13.30 -1.61
CA MET A 474 27.97 -12.55 -1.44
C MET A 474 28.94 -13.28 -0.49
N SER A 475 28.42 -13.98 0.51
CA SER A 475 29.22 -14.74 1.47
C SER A 475 29.72 -16.07 0.91
N TYR A 476 28.98 -16.63 -0.06
CA TYR A 476 29.30 -17.90 -0.72
C TYR A 476 29.26 -17.70 -2.24
N PRO A 477 30.27 -17.03 -2.82
CA PRO A 477 30.28 -16.70 -4.25
C PRO A 477 29.98 -17.91 -5.14
N GLY A 478 29.12 -17.72 -6.13
CA GLY A 478 28.69 -18.78 -7.05
C GLY A 478 27.54 -19.66 -6.54
N LEU A 479 27.16 -19.56 -5.26
CA LEU A 479 25.98 -20.24 -4.73
C LEU A 479 24.74 -19.37 -4.92
N GLU A 480 23.81 -19.80 -5.78
CA GLU A 480 22.50 -19.18 -5.88
C GLU A 480 21.78 -19.37 -4.55
N THR A 481 21.21 -18.29 -4.01
CA THR A 481 20.52 -18.31 -2.74
C THR A 481 19.12 -17.77 -2.88
N GLU A 482 18.16 -18.59 -2.49
CA GLU A 482 16.74 -18.26 -2.34
C GLU A 482 16.50 -17.82 -0.88
N TYR A 483 16.21 -16.54 -0.70
CA TYR A 483 15.85 -15.97 0.59
C TYR A 483 14.33 -15.98 0.74
N ILE A 484 13.82 -16.73 1.71
CA ILE A 484 12.43 -16.63 2.16
C ILE A 484 12.40 -15.50 3.20
N VAL A 485 11.86 -14.36 2.78
CA VAL A 485 11.86 -13.11 3.55
C VAL A 485 10.52 -12.94 4.24
N TYR A 486 10.52 -13.02 5.57
CA TYR A 486 9.39 -12.62 6.41
C TYR A 486 9.56 -11.14 6.76
N ALA A 487 8.95 -10.27 5.96
CA ALA A 487 9.01 -8.84 6.17
C ALA A 487 7.90 -8.39 7.13
N SER A 488 8.27 -7.62 8.15
CA SER A 488 7.32 -7.02 9.09
C SER A 488 7.53 -5.51 9.19
N THR A 489 6.43 -4.75 9.14
CA THR A 489 6.42 -3.30 9.34
C THR A 489 5.92 -2.99 10.73
N TRP A 490 6.67 -2.17 11.46
CA TRP A 490 6.39 -1.80 12.84
C TRP A 490 6.43 -0.28 12.98
N LYS A 491 5.66 0.27 13.92
CA LYS A 491 5.67 1.71 14.24
C LYS A 491 5.95 1.94 15.71
N VAL A 492 6.88 2.85 15.98
CA VAL A 492 7.14 3.43 17.30
C VAL A 492 6.04 4.46 17.59
N ARG A 493 5.35 4.31 18.73
CA ARG A 493 4.30 5.25 19.13
C ARG A 493 4.90 6.56 19.64
N ALA A 494 4.19 7.67 19.49
CA ALA A 494 4.66 9.00 19.90
C ALA A 494 5.14 9.05 21.36
N HIS A 495 4.36 8.50 22.31
CA HIS A 495 4.73 8.46 23.73
C HIS A 495 5.86 7.47 24.07
N ALA A 496 6.36 6.72 23.10
CA ALA A 496 7.51 5.82 23.25
C ALA A 496 8.82 6.44 22.74
N LEU A 497 8.76 7.54 21.97
CA LEU A 497 9.92 8.14 21.33
C LEU A 497 11.00 8.52 22.36
N ASP A 498 10.60 9.11 23.48
CA ASP A 498 11.51 9.51 24.56
C ASP A 498 12.14 8.32 25.30
N LYS A 499 11.52 7.13 25.20
CA LYS A 499 12.04 5.88 25.77
C LYS A 499 12.94 5.11 24.80
N THR A 500 13.12 5.61 23.57
CA THR A 500 13.85 4.95 22.49
C THR A 500 15.12 5.72 22.07
N THR A 501 15.77 6.38 23.03
CA THR A 501 17.04 7.11 22.81
C THR A 501 18.18 6.22 22.35
N GLU A 502 18.17 4.94 22.74
CA GLU A 502 19.16 3.95 22.29
C GLU A 502 19.17 3.70 20.78
N ILE A 503 18.06 4.02 20.11
CA ILE A 503 17.91 3.94 18.65
C ILE A 503 17.83 5.33 18.02
N GLY A 504 18.34 6.36 18.69
CA GLY A 504 18.43 7.72 18.15
C GLY A 504 17.12 8.51 18.14
N LEU A 505 16.04 8.03 18.76
CA LEU A 505 14.77 8.77 18.88
C LEU A 505 14.73 9.60 20.19
N PRO A 506 13.98 10.71 20.26
CA PRO A 506 13.06 11.26 19.25
C PRO A 506 13.75 11.99 18.10
N LEU A 507 15.02 12.38 18.23
CA LEU A 507 15.69 13.31 17.30
C LEU A 507 16.05 12.70 15.93
N GLY A 508 15.95 11.38 15.77
CA GLY A 508 16.35 10.68 14.55
C GLY A 508 17.86 10.61 14.36
N GLU A 509 18.63 10.72 15.44
CA GLU A 509 20.10 10.69 15.39
C GLU A 509 20.61 9.34 14.87
N PRO A 510 21.68 9.32 14.06
CA PRO A 510 22.33 8.08 13.68
C PRO A 510 22.95 7.42 14.91
N PHE A 511 22.91 6.09 14.95
CA PHE A 511 23.45 5.32 16.07
C PHE A 511 24.17 4.08 15.56
N THR A 512 24.99 3.50 16.43
CA THR A 512 25.78 2.31 16.12
C THR A 512 25.44 1.21 17.11
N LYS A 513 25.22 0.00 16.60
CA LYS A 513 25.02 -1.20 17.42
C LYS A 513 26.05 -2.24 17.04
N GLU A 514 26.58 -2.90 18.06
CA GLU A 514 27.52 -4.00 17.90
C GLU A 514 26.76 -5.32 17.95
N PHE A 515 26.99 -6.17 16.97
CA PHE A 515 26.37 -7.48 16.84
C PHE A 515 27.43 -8.55 17.03
N CYS A 516 27.19 -9.49 17.94
CA CYS A 516 28.03 -10.67 18.05
C CYS A 516 27.67 -11.66 16.93
N THR A 517 28.64 -12.00 16.08
CA THR A 517 28.48 -13.12 15.15
C THR A 517 28.59 -14.46 15.89
N PRO A 518 28.08 -15.57 15.31
CA PRO A 518 28.29 -16.92 15.85
C PRO A 518 29.78 -17.26 16.07
N THR A 519 30.66 -16.70 15.23
CA THR A 519 32.12 -16.82 15.31
C THR A 519 32.76 -15.89 16.35
N PHE A 520 31.97 -15.26 17.23
CA PHE A 520 32.41 -14.32 18.27
C PHE A 520 33.14 -13.06 17.76
N HIS A 521 32.94 -12.69 16.49
CA HIS A 521 33.40 -11.40 15.99
C HIS A 521 32.32 -10.34 16.27
N MET A 522 32.73 -9.22 16.83
CA MET A 522 31.84 -8.06 16.97
C MET A 522 31.80 -7.31 15.64
N VAL A 523 30.62 -7.22 15.05
CA VAL A 523 30.36 -6.44 13.85
C VAL A 523 29.61 -5.19 14.26
N SER A 524 30.25 -4.04 14.09
CA SER A 524 29.64 -2.74 14.31
C SER A 524 28.82 -2.36 13.08
N ARG A 525 27.53 -2.06 13.29
CA ARG A 525 26.61 -1.62 12.24
C ARG A 525 26.07 -0.25 12.59
N GLN A 526 26.03 0.63 11.59
CA GLN A 526 25.52 1.98 11.74
C GLN A 526 24.11 2.06 11.19
N PHE A 527 23.23 2.77 11.89
CA PHE A 527 21.84 2.97 11.53
C PHE A 527 21.48 4.45 11.56
N PHE A 528 20.47 4.82 10.80
CA PHE A 528 19.96 6.19 10.74
C PHE A 528 18.49 6.21 10.31
N TRP A 529 17.87 7.39 10.44
CA TRP A 529 16.44 7.61 10.21
C TRP A 529 16.22 8.55 9.01
N PRO A 530 16.27 8.08 7.76
CA PRO A 530 15.85 8.89 6.62
C PRO A 530 14.36 9.24 6.68
N VAL A 531 14.04 10.45 6.22
CA VAL A 531 12.66 10.89 5.95
C VAL A 531 12.10 10.06 4.79
N LEU A 532 10.95 9.43 5.01
CA LEU A 532 10.16 8.75 3.98
C LEU A 532 9.03 9.64 3.44
N LEU A 533 8.35 10.36 4.33
CA LEU A 533 7.21 11.21 4.01
C LEU A 533 7.32 12.49 4.85
N ASN A 534 7.10 13.64 4.22
CA ASN A 534 7.10 14.93 4.88
C ASN A 534 5.67 15.48 4.95
N PHE A 535 5.17 15.78 6.16
CA PHE A 535 3.83 16.37 6.36
C PHE A 535 3.87 17.89 6.60
N ALA A 536 4.94 18.58 6.19
CA ALA A 536 5.03 20.02 6.37
C ALA A 536 3.80 20.72 5.74
N PRO A 537 3.06 21.54 6.50
CA PRO A 537 1.88 22.23 5.97
C PRO A 537 2.32 23.20 4.87
N ALA A 538 1.68 23.12 3.70
CA ALA A 538 1.96 23.94 2.50
C ALA A 538 1.85 25.47 2.69
N ASN A 539 1.57 25.97 3.90
CA ASN A 539 1.31 27.38 4.21
C ASN A 539 2.49 28.14 4.84
N GLN A 540 3.72 27.62 4.82
CA GLN A 540 4.89 28.46 5.10
C GLN A 540 5.28 29.24 3.85
N THR A 541 4.77 30.48 3.77
CA THR A 541 5.31 31.51 2.89
C THR A 541 6.83 31.61 3.11
N PRO A 542 7.65 31.82 2.06
CA PRO A 542 9.09 31.98 2.21
C PRO A 542 9.37 33.31 2.92
N GLY A 543 9.34 33.26 4.25
CA GLY A 543 9.68 34.37 5.13
C GLY A 543 11.18 34.59 5.12
N THR A 544 11.55 35.84 4.87
CA THR A 544 12.88 36.45 5.02
C THR A 544 13.75 35.85 6.13
N PRO A 545 15.09 35.75 5.93
CA PRO A 545 16.00 35.23 6.94
C PRO A 545 15.96 36.14 8.18
N SER A 546 15.60 35.57 9.33
CA SER A 546 15.64 36.27 10.60
C SER A 546 17.09 36.49 11.03
N GLU A 547 17.54 37.74 10.93
CA GLU A 547 18.70 38.26 11.65
C GLU A 547 18.42 38.24 13.15
N SER A 548 18.88 37.22 13.87
CA SER A 548 19.17 37.37 15.30
C SER A 548 20.13 36.29 15.79
N PHE A 549 21.44 36.50 15.63
CA PHE A 549 22.43 36.12 16.66
C PHE A 549 23.67 37.01 16.49
N ARG A 550 23.70 38.09 17.28
CA ARG A 550 24.85 38.97 17.42
C ARG A 550 25.94 38.26 18.22
N ALA A 551 27.07 38.10 17.56
CA ALA A 551 28.45 38.04 18.05
C ALA A 551 28.70 38.27 19.55
N HIS A 552 29.44 37.33 20.14
CA HIS A 552 30.58 37.66 21.00
C HIS A 552 31.88 37.32 20.23
N GLN A 553 32.68 38.35 19.96
CA GLN A 553 34.03 38.28 19.44
C GLN A 553 35.06 38.22 20.58
N MET A 554 36.11 37.42 20.40
CA MET A 554 37.56 37.74 20.49
C MET A 554 38.39 36.48 20.84
N PRO A 555 39.69 36.38 20.47
CA PRO A 555 40.36 36.85 19.26
C PRO A 555 41.18 35.73 18.55
N HIS A 556 41.60 36.07 17.33
CA HIS A 556 42.51 35.36 16.41
C HIS A 556 43.89 35.02 16.99
N GLU A 557 44.41 33.83 16.67
CA GLU A 557 45.78 33.59 16.14
C GLU A 557 45.73 32.36 15.17
N ASP A 558 46.53 32.43 14.09
CA ASP A 558 46.55 31.57 12.88
C ASP A 558 47.16 30.15 13.06
N PRO A 559 47.54 29.40 11.99
CA PRO A 559 46.68 28.57 11.15
C PRO A 559 47.15 27.10 11.12
N ASP A 560 46.24 26.14 10.91
CA ASP A 560 46.47 24.88 10.18
C ASP A 560 45.30 23.92 10.42
N ASN A 561 44.42 23.81 9.43
CA ASN A 561 43.91 22.53 8.92
C ASN A 561 42.82 22.75 7.89
N GLY A 562 42.98 22.09 6.74
CA GLY A 562 42.03 22.10 5.65
C GLY A 562 40.66 21.59 6.11
N THR A 563 39.68 22.48 6.07
CA THR A 563 38.26 22.14 6.20
C THR A 563 37.62 22.30 4.84
N VAL A 564 37.22 21.18 4.23
CA VAL A 564 36.40 21.16 3.02
C VAL A 564 34.97 21.50 3.43
N SER A 565 34.45 22.60 2.87
CA SER A 565 33.10 23.10 3.10
C SER A 565 32.05 22.20 2.44
N LEU A 566 31.10 21.69 3.22
CA LEU A 566 29.92 20.92 2.80
C LEU A 566 28.78 21.84 2.30
N ASN A 567 29.11 22.85 1.51
CA ASN A 567 28.12 23.71 0.86
C ASN A 567 28.11 23.43 -0.64
N ASN A 568 27.55 22.29 -1.03
CA ASN A 568 26.97 22.01 -2.35
C ASN A 568 26.32 20.63 -2.33
N VAL A 569 25.12 20.54 -1.76
CA VAL A 569 24.28 19.34 -1.77
C VAL A 569 23.01 19.67 -2.55
N LYS A 570 23.14 19.77 -3.88
CA LYS A 570 21.99 19.87 -4.81
C LYS A 570 21.95 18.71 -5.83
N SER A 571 22.73 17.65 -5.59
CA SER A 571 22.77 16.45 -6.45
C SER A 571 23.01 15.17 -5.63
N PHE A 572 22.30 15.00 -4.51
CA PHE A 572 22.58 13.94 -3.53
C PHE A 572 21.53 12.82 -3.45
N PHE A 573 20.40 12.99 -4.11
CA PHE A 573 19.41 11.95 -4.29
C PHE A 573 18.95 12.04 -5.74
N GLY A 574 18.93 10.91 -6.45
CA GLY A 574 18.05 10.81 -7.61
C GLY A 574 16.63 10.83 -7.06
N TYR A 575 16.08 12.03 -6.94
CA TYR A 575 14.66 12.26 -6.76
C TYR A 575 13.98 12.09 -8.11
#